data_AF-B8IGG7-F1
#
_entry.id   AF-B8IGG7-F1
#
_cell.length_a   1.000
_cell.length_b   1.000
_cell.length_c   1.000
_cell.angle_alpha   90.00
_cell.angle_beta   90.00
_cell.angle_gamma   90.00
#
_symmetry.space_group_name_H-M   'P 1'
#
loop_
_entity.id
_entity.type
_entity.pdbx_description
1 polymer ?
#
loop_
_entity_poly.entity_id
_entity_poly.type
_entity_poly.pdbx_seq_one_letter_code
_entity_poly.pdbx_strand_id
1 'polypeptide(L)'
;MTDRSIELDERRGMAAQKATNLRRRRAEVEAQHAALAARQQALEANLFAAEAATWPEAAARARYLLERFAASFACEDPRLQSMIAAVLADFARLSATTEPDGRDVKANLPDQGDPHEQRSQAREP
;
A
#
# COMPACT_ATOMS: atom_id res chain seq x y z
N MET A 1 -44.06 -29.20 18.46
CA MET A 1 -44.32 -28.54 17.14
C MET A 1 -43.00 -28.50 16.41
N THR A 2 -42.87 -29.23 15.30
CA THR A 2 -41.64 -29.23 14.50
C THR A 2 -41.65 -28.01 13.59
N ASP A 3 -40.95 -26.97 14.01
CA ASP A 3 -40.73 -25.74 13.24
C ASP A 3 -39.69 -26.01 12.14
N ARG A 4 -40.06 -26.82 11.15
CA ARG A 4 -39.25 -27.00 9.94
C ARG A 4 -39.59 -25.87 8.98
N SER A 5 -38.67 -24.93 8.84
CA SER A 5 -38.66 -23.92 7.79
C SER A 5 -38.96 -24.59 6.44
N ILE A 6 -40.12 -24.28 5.85
CA ILE A 6 -40.49 -24.77 4.52
C ILE A 6 -39.79 -23.87 3.49
N GLU A 7 -38.90 -24.44 2.70
CA GLU A 7 -38.25 -23.73 1.61
C GLU A 7 -39.25 -23.55 0.44
N LEU A 8 -39.90 -22.38 0.41
CA LEU A 8 -40.96 -22.06 -0.56
C LEU A 8 -40.47 -22.08 -2.01
N ASP A 9 -39.16 -21.93 -2.23
CA ASP A 9 -38.58 -21.96 -3.57
C ASP A 9 -38.69 -23.35 -4.20
N GLU A 10 -38.59 -24.45 -3.44
CA GLU A 10 -38.75 -25.83 -3.96
C GLU A 10 -40.12 -26.06 -4.60
N ARG A 11 -41.14 -25.31 -4.18
CA ARG A 11 -42.51 -25.40 -4.69
C ARG A 11 -42.75 -24.57 -5.95
N ARG A 12 -41.78 -23.76 -6.38
CA ARG A 12 -41.86 -22.96 -7.61
C ARG A 12 -41.28 -23.71 -8.80
N GLY A 13 -41.74 -23.38 -10.01
CA GLY A 13 -41.11 -23.90 -11.23
C GLY A 13 -39.63 -23.49 -11.33
N MET A 14 -38.79 -24.35 -11.93
CA MET A 14 -37.33 -24.18 -12.06
C MET A 14 -36.89 -22.79 -12.56
N ALA A 15 -37.65 -22.17 -13.47
CA ALA A 15 -37.34 -20.83 -13.98
C ALA A 15 -37.48 -19.74 -12.89
N ALA A 16 -38.52 -19.82 -12.07
CA ALA A 16 -38.77 -18.88 -10.98
C ALA A 16 -37.76 -19.06 -9.83
N GLN A 17 -37.35 -20.30 -9.54
CA GLN A 17 -36.27 -20.59 -8.60
C GLN A 17 -34.95 -19.96 -9.06
N LYS A 18 -34.54 -20.21 -10.32
CA LYS A 18 -33.30 -19.65 -10.88
C LYS A 18 -33.29 -18.13 -10.88
N ALA A 19 -34.40 -17.49 -11.26
CA ALA A 19 -34.53 -16.03 -11.23
C ALA A 19 -34.36 -15.46 -9.81
N THR A 20 -34.92 -16.13 -8.81
CA THR A 20 -34.80 -15.73 -7.40
C THR A 20 -33.37 -15.92 -6.89
N ASN A 21 -32.75 -17.07 -7.17
CA ASN A 21 -31.37 -17.34 -6.81
C ASN A 21 -30.40 -16.33 -7.44
N LEU A 22 -30.64 -15.93 -8.69
CA LEU A 22 -29.82 -14.91 -9.34
C LEU A 22 -29.95 -13.55 -8.64
N ARG A 23 -31.16 -13.13 -8.27
CA ARG A 23 -31.38 -11.90 -7.50
C ARG A 23 -30.70 -11.95 -6.13
N ARG A 24 -30.80 -13.09 -5.42
CA ARG A 24 -30.16 -13.30 -4.12
C ARG A 24 -28.64 -13.19 -4.21
N ARG A 25 -28.04 -13.85 -5.22
CA ARG A 25 -26.59 -13.76 -5.47
C ARG A 25 -26.13 -12.35 -5.81
N ARG A 26 -26.90 -11.62 -6.63
CA ARG A 26 -26.59 -10.20 -6.94
C ARG A 26 -26.62 -9.35 -5.69
N ALA A 27 -27.68 -9.47 -4.88
CA ALA A 27 -27.79 -8.74 -3.62
C ALA A 27 -26.65 -9.07 -2.65
N GLU A 28 -26.23 -10.33 -2.59
CA GLU A 28 -25.08 -10.75 -1.79
C GLU A 28 -23.76 -10.13 -2.28
N VAL A 29 -23.51 -10.14 -3.59
CA VAL A 29 -22.33 -9.49 -4.18
C VAL A 29 -22.36 -7.97 -3.95
N GLU A 30 -23.51 -7.32 -4.11
CA GLU A 30 -23.67 -5.90 -3.84
C GLU A 30 -23.37 -5.56 -2.37
N ALA A 31 -23.87 -6.37 -1.42
CA ALA A 31 -23.59 -6.20 0.00
C ALA A 31 -22.10 -6.41 0.33
N GLN A 32 -21.46 -7.43 -0.26
CA GLN A 32 -20.03 -7.67 -0.11
C GLN A 32 -19.21 -6.50 -0.66
N HIS A 33 -19.56 -6.00 -1.85
CA HIS A 33 -18.89 -4.85 -2.45
C HIS A 33 -19.04 -3.59 -1.59
N ALA A 34 -20.23 -3.33 -1.04
CA ALA A 34 -20.47 -2.22 -0.12
C ALA A 34 -19.62 -2.35 1.16
N ALA A 35 -19.51 -3.54 1.74
CA ALA A 35 -18.68 -3.79 2.91
C ALA A 35 -17.18 -3.58 2.62
N LEU A 36 -16.71 -4.02 1.46
CA LEU A 36 -15.32 -3.78 1.01
C LEU A 36 -15.05 -2.29 0.81
N ALA A 37 -15.97 -1.56 0.17
CA ALA A 37 -15.84 -0.13 -0.04
C ALA A 37 -15.79 0.63 1.30
N ALA A 38 -16.65 0.30 2.26
CA ALA A 38 -16.66 0.92 3.58
C ALA A 38 -15.34 0.66 4.34
N ARG A 39 -14.82 -0.57 4.29
CA ARG A 39 -13.53 -0.91 4.91
C ARG A 39 -12.38 -0.16 4.25
N GLN A 40 -12.38 -0.05 2.92
CA GLN A 40 -11.36 0.70 2.20
C GLN A 40 -11.37 2.18 2.60
N GLN A 41 -12.54 2.80 2.66
CA GLN A 41 -12.69 4.20 3.08
C GLN A 41 -12.18 4.42 4.51
N ALA A 42 -12.43 3.48 5.43
CA ALA A 42 -11.90 3.56 6.79
C ALA A 42 -10.36 3.50 6.83
N LEU A 43 -9.74 2.65 6.00
CA LEU A 43 -8.29 2.57 5.88
C LEU A 43 -7.70 3.84 5.28
N GLU A 44 -8.35 4.40 4.24
CA GLU A 44 -7.96 5.66 3.62
C GLU A 44 -8.05 6.83 4.61
N ALA A 45 -9.14 6.90 5.37
CA ALA A 45 -9.31 7.91 6.41
C ALA A 45 -8.16 7.86 7.43
N ASN A 46 -7.74 6.66 7.84
CA ASN A 46 -6.60 6.49 8.74
C ASN A 46 -5.25 6.84 8.07
N LEU A 47 -5.04 6.47 6.81
CA LEU A 47 -3.83 6.76 6.04
C LEU A 47 -3.59 8.26 5.87
N PHE A 48 -4.68 9.03 5.75
CA PHE A 48 -4.64 10.49 5.57
C PHE A 48 -5.02 11.28 6.82
N ALA A 49 -5.18 10.63 7.98
CA ALA A 49 -5.59 11.29 9.23
C ALA A 49 -4.55 12.27 9.77
N ALA A 50 -3.26 12.01 9.52
CA ALA A 50 -2.14 12.86 9.91
C ALA A 50 -1.39 13.34 8.67
N GLU A 51 -0.73 14.48 8.74
CA GLU A 51 0.21 14.92 7.70
C GLU A 51 1.39 13.94 7.58
N ALA A 52 2.04 13.88 6.42
CA ALA A 52 3.21 13.04 6.25
C ALA A 52 4.40 13.67 6.97
N ALA A 53 5.06 12.90 7.84
CA ALA A 53 6.20 13.39 8.60
C ALA A 53 7.50 13.38 7.77
N THR A 54 7.55 12.57 6.70
CA THR A 54 8.74 12.38 5.88
C THR A 54 8.40 12.35 4.39
N TRP A 55 9.38 12.66 3.55
CA TRP A 55 9.22 12.58 2.09
C TRP A 55 8.83 11.17 1.60
N PRO A 56 9.45 10.07 2.08
CA PRO A 56 9.04 8.72 1.68
C PRO A 56 7.57 8.42 2.02
N GLU A 57 7.09 8.89 3.17
CA GLU A 57 5.69 8.72 3.57
C GLU A 57 4.74 9.50 2.63
N ALA A 58 5.08 10.75 2.30
CA ALA A 58 4.31 11.55 1.35
C ALA A 58 4.28 10.91 -0.05
N ALA A 59 5.43 10.41 -0.52
CA ALA A 59 5.56 9.72 -1.80
C ALA A 59 4.74 8.42 -1.84
N ALA A 60 4.73 7.63 -0.76
CA ALA A 60 3.92 6.42 -0.65
C ALA A 60 2.41 6.72 -0.74
N ARG A 61 1.95 7.79 -0.07
CA ARG A 61 0.54 8.23 -0.16
C ARG A 61 0.19 8.73 -1.57
N ALA A 62 1.10 9.47 -2.22
CA ALA A 62 0.92 9.89 -3.61
C ALA A 62 0.84 8.69 -4.57
N ARG A 63 1.72 7.70 -4.39
CA ARG A 63 1.73 6.43 -5.12
C ARG A 63 0.38 5.72 -5.03
N TYR A 64 -0.15 5.59 -3.81
CA TYR A 64 -1.46 5.00 -3.54
C TYR A 64 -2.59 5.71 -4.31
N LEU A 65 -2.64 7.05 -4.26
CA LEU A 65 -3.68 7.82 -4.97
C LEU A 65 -3.59 7.66 -6.48
N LEU A 66 -2.38 7.68 -7.03
CA LEU A 66 -2.15 7.54 -8.47
C LEU A 66 -2.52 6.14 -8.97
N GLU A 67 -2.16 5.08 -8.25
CA GLU A 67 -2.58 3.72 -8.58
C GLU A 67 -4.11 3.57 -8.53
N ARG A 68 -4.76 4.16 -7.51
CA ARG A 68 -6.23 4.13 -7.39
C ARG A 68 -6.93 4.92 -8.50
N PHE A 69 -6.37 6.05 -8.89
CA PHE A 69 -6.90 6.85 -10.00
C PHE A 69 -6.73 6.11 -11.34
N ALA A 70 -5.56 5.52 -11.59
CA ALA A 70 -5.29 4.73 -12.80
C ALA A 70 -6.22 3.51 -12.93
N ALA A 71 -6.59 2.88 -11.82
CA ALA A 71 -7.53 1.76 -11.78
C ALA A 71 -9.01 2.17 -11.95
N SER A 72 -9.33 3.48 -11.89
CA SER A 72 -10.69 3.97 -12.01
C SER A 72 -11.07 4.27 -13.47
N PHE A 73 -12.36 4.19 -13.79
CA PHE A 73 -12.90 4.59 -15.10
C PHE A 73 -12.62 6.07 -15.44
N ALA A 74 -12.21 6.90 -14.47
CA ALA A 74 -11.81 8.28 -14.73
C ALA A 74 -10.46 8.38 -15.49
N CYS A 75 -9.68 7.29 -15.55
CA CYS A 75 -8.39 7.24 -16.24
C CYS A 75 -8.44 6.36 -17.50
N GLU A 76 -9.48 6.48 -18.32
CA GLU A 76 -9.56 5.77 -19.61
C GLU A 76 -8.62 6.34 -20.67
N ASP A 77 -8.10 7.57 -20.53
CA ASP A 77 -7.11 8.16 -21.44
C ASP A 77 -5.76 7.44 -21.33
N PRO A 78 -5.30 6.71 -22.39
CA PRO A 78 -4.02 6.00 -22.37
C PRO A 78 -2.82 6.91 -22.13
N ARG A 79 -2.92 8.19 -22.50
CA ARG A 79 -1.85 9.17 -22.27
C ARG A 79 -1.68 9.44 -20.78
N LEU A 80 -2.78 9.59 -20.04
CA LEU A 80 -2.74 9.80 -18.59
C LEU A 80 -2.18 8.57 -17.87
N GLN A 81 -2.56 7.36 -18.30
CA GLN A 81 -2.00 6.12 -17.75
C GLN A 81 -0.49 6.04 -17.94
N SER A 82 0.03 6.42 -19.12
CA SER A 82 1.47 6.46 -19.40
C SER A 82 2.20 7.48 -18.52
N MET A 83 1.63 8.68 -18.33
CA MET A 83 2.18 9.70 -17.44
C MET A 83 2.23 9.21 -15.98
N ILE A 84 1.16 8.56 -15.50
CA ILE A 84 1.12 8.00 -14.15
C ILE A 84 2.19 6.92 -13.99
N ALA A 85 2.33 6.01 -14.95
CA ALA A 85 3.34 4.96 -14.92
C ALA A 85 4.76 5.53 -14.85
N ALA A 86 5.06 6.58 -15.61
CA ALA A 86 6.35 7.27 -15.56
C ALA A 86 6.64 7.86 -14.16
N VAL A 87 5.67 8.56 -13.56
CA VAL A 87 5.82 9.13 -12.20
C VAL A 87 6.02 8.04 -11.15
N LEU A 88 5.27 6.93 -11.23
CA LEU A 88 5.44 5.80 -10.32
C LEU A 88 6.83 5.16 -10.42
N ALA A 89 7.38 5.06 -11.64
CA ALA A 89 8.74 4.58 -11.86
C ALA A 89 9.80 5.53 -11.28
N ASP A 90 9.58 6.85 -11.37
CA ASP A 90 10.44 7.85 -10.75
C ASP A 90 10.45 7.74 -9.22
N PHE A 91 9.28 7.56 -8.59
CA PHE A 91 9.19 7.35 -7.14
C PHE A 91 9.93 6.09 -6.70
N ALA A 92 9.81 4.98 -7.45
CA ALA A 92 10.53 3.75 -7.15
C ALA A 92 12.06 3.95 -7.23
N ARG A 93 12.54 4.64 -8.28
CA ARG A 93 13.97 4.94 -8.44
C ARG A 93 14.50 5.80 -7.30
N LEU A 94 13.81 6.89 -6.95
CA LEU A 94 14.27 7.84 -5.94
C LEU A 94 14.24 7.27 -4.51
N SER A 95 13.31 6.35 -4.24
CA SER A 95 13.24 5.66 -2.95
C SER A 95 14.39 4.66 -2.76
N ALA A 96 14.92 4.09 -3.84
CA ALA A 96 16.08 3.19 -3.77
C ALA A 96 17.41 3.92 -3.51
N THR A 97 17.52 5.19 -3.91
CA THR A 97 18.75 5.99 -3.71
C THR A 97 18.89 6.49 -2.26
N THR A 98 17.83 6.43 -1.45
CA THR A 98 17.84 6.94 -0.06
C THR A 98 18.26 5.91 0.98
N GLU A 99 18.45 4.64 0.62
CA GLU A 99 19.16 3.70 1.47
C GLU A 99 20.65 4.11 1.52
N PRO A 100 21.23 4.31 2.72
CA PRO A 100 22.63 4.68 2.83
C PRO A 100 23.48 3.52 2.30
N ASP A 101 24.06 3.73 1.12
CA ASP A 101 25.04 2.85 0.54
C ASP A 101 26.20 2.72 1.55
N GLY A 102 26.41 1.51 2.09
CA GLY A 102 27.44 1.21 3.09
C GLY A 102 28.88 1.49 2.63
N ARG A 103 29.06 2.05 1.43
CA ARG A 103 30.32 2.57 0.89
C ARG A 103 30.75 3.91 1.52
N ASP A 104 29.84 4.70 2.08
CA ASP A 104 30.18 6.01 2.66
C ASP A 104 30.73 5.94 4.10
N VAL A 105 30.49 4.83 4.82
CA VAL A 105 30.97 4.66 6.21
C VAL A 105 32.49 4.51 6.28
N LYS A 106 33.14 4.05 5.20
CA LYS A 106 34.59 3.83 5.20
C LYS A 106 35.43 5.11 5.03
N ALA A 107 34.83 6.21 4.58
CA ALA A 107 35.55 7.45 4.33
C ALA A 107 35.74 8.33 5.57
N ASN A 108 35.12 8.00 6.70
CA ASN A 108 35.11 8.86 7.89
C ASN A 108 35.69 8.21 9.16
N LEU A 109 36.55 7.20 9.02
CA LEU A 109 37.35 6.74 10.16
C LEU A 109 38.51 7.73 10.35
N PRO A 110 38.58 8.49 11.46
CA PRO A 110 39.75 9.31 11.72
C PRO A 110 40.95 8.39 11.84
N ASP A 111 42.02 8.75 11.13
CA ASP A 111 43.36 8.18 11.23
C ASP A 111 43.82 8.26 12.68
N GLN A 112 43.52 7.22 13.46
CA GLN A 112 44.11 7.04 14.78
C GLN A 112 45.54 6.60 14.52
N GLY A 113 46.43 7.59 14.42
CA GLY A 113 47.87 7.39 14.33
C GLY A 113 48.35 6.40 15.39
N ASP A 114 49.36 5.62 14.99
CA ASP A 114 49.92 4.48 15.71
C ASP A 114 50.08 4.74 17.23
N PRO A 115 49.53 3.88 18.11
CA PRO A 115 49.57 4.07 19.56
C PRO A 115 50.96 3.82 20.21
N HIS A 116 52.02 3.60 19.43
CA HIS A 116 53.31 3.15 19.94
C HIS A 116 54.39 4.23 20.12
N GLU A 117 54.16 5.48 19.70
CA GLU A 117 55.22 6.49 19.75
C GLU A 117 55.23 7.39 21.02
N GLN A 118 54.17 7.37 21.83
CA GLN A 118 54.04 8.28 22.98
C GLN A 118 54.65 7.77 24.30
N ARG A 119 55.14 6.52 24.37
CA ARG A 119 55.70 5.94 25.61
C ARG A 119 57.19 6.21 25.85
N SER A 120 57.91 6.83 24.92
CA SER A 120 59.36 7.02 25.02
C SER A 120 59.82 8.39 25.51
N GLN A 121 58.91 9.33 25.84
CA GLN A 121 59.30 10.69 26.27
C GLN A 121 59.08 10.98 27.77
N ALA A 122 58.68 10.00 28.58
CA ALA A 122 58.45 10.20 30.02
C ALA A 122 59.31 9.28 30.88
N ARG A 123 60.65 9.37 30.76
CA ARG A 123 61.57 8.87 31.79
C ARG A 123 62.99 9.46 31.62
N GLU A 124 63.21 10.58 32.29
CA GLU A 124 64.44 11.03 32.99
C GLU A 124 64.29 12.53 33.32
N PRO A 125 64.92 13.08 34.37
CA PRO A 125 66.09 12.59 35.11
C PRO A 125 65.83 12.13 36.55
#